data_AF-A0A3S1H1U2-F1
#
_entry.id   AF-A0A3S1H1U2-F1
#
_cell.length_a   1.000
_cell.length_b   1.000
_cell.length_c   1.000
_cell.angle_alpha   90.00
_cell.angle_beta   90.00
_cell.angle_gamma   90.00
#
_symmetry.space_group_name_H-M   'P 1'
#
loop_
_entity.id
_entity.type
_entity.pdbx_description
1 polymer ?
#
loop_
_entity_poly.entity_id
_entity_poly.type
_entity_poly.pdbx_seq_one_letter_code
_entity_poly.pdbx_strand_id
1 'polypeptide(L)'
;MEAYWLSTLGVLALCLLSVGLAVYSGSSKGFAGKLSGPVIPADDDNPLYRIDRVHMNSVEALAPFVVPTMLAMMIGVGPVTLAALVWAHLAIRLVHMVI
;
A
#
# COMPACT_ATOMS: atom_id res chain seq x y z
N MET A 1 -16.34 -17.61 3.04
CA MET A 1 -16.08 -16.15 2.95
C MET A 1 -16.27 -15.47 4.30
N GLU A 2 -17.37 -15.71 5.02
CA GLU A 2 -17.59 -15.14 6.37
C GLU A 2 -16.40 -15.36 7.31
N ALA A 3 -15.81 -16.56 7.37
CA ALA A 3 -14.68 -16.83 8.26
C ALA A 3 -13.46 -15.89 8.05
N TYR A 4 -13.25 -15.35 6.84
CA TYR A 4 -12.10 -14.52 6.48
C TYR A 4 -12.38 -13.01 6.46
N TRP A 5 -13.53 -12.57 6.98
CA TRP A 5 -13.97 -11.18 6.88
C TRP A 5 -12.91 -10.18 7.41
N LEU A 6 -12.21 -10.50 8.49
CA LEU A 6 -11.12 -9.68 9.04
C LEU A 6 -9.95 -9.51 8.07
N SER A 7 -9.55 -10.59 7.42
CA SER A 7 -8.50 -10.58 6.41
C SER A 7 -8.94 -9.78 5.17
N THR A 8 -10.19 -9.95 4.75
CA THR A 8 -10.77 -9.19 3.64
C THR A 8 -10.79 -7.69 3.92
N LEU A 9 -11.17 -7.28 5.14
CA LEU A 9 -11.12 -5.87 5.55
C LEU A 9 -9.69 -5.32 5.56
N GLY A 10 -8.71 -6.09 6.04
CA GLY A 10 -7.31 -5.67 6.03
C GLY A 10 -6.75 -5.52 4.61
N VAL A 11 -7.10 -6.44 3.70
CA VAL A 11 -6.76 -6.32 2.26
C VAL A 11 -7.43 -5.11 1.63
N LEU A 12 -8.71 -4.87 1.92
CA LEU A 12 -9.41 -3.68 1.45
C LEU A 12 -8.74 -2.40 1.94
N ALA A 13 -8.35 -2.35 3.22
CA ALA A 13 -7.63 -1.21 3.79
C ALA A 13 -6.30 -0.97 3.09
N LEU A 14 -5.53 -2.02 2.76
CA LEU A 14 -4.29 -1.90 1.96
C LEU A 14 -4.55 -1.32 0.56
N CYS A 15 -5.60 -1.80 -0.12
CA CYS A 15 -5.98 -1.28 -1.43
C CYS A 15 -6.38 0.21 -1.35
N LEU A 16 -7.21 0.58 -0.37
CA LEU A 16 -7.62 1.98 -0.17
C LEU A 16 -6.44 2.87 0.21
N LEU A 17 -5.51 2.38 1.03
CA LEU A 17 -4.26 3.08 1.35
C LEU A 17 -3.44 3.34 0.09
N SER A 18 -3.27 2.34 -0.78
CA SER A 18 -2.57 2.50 -2.06
C SER A 18 -3.25 3.52 -2.97
N VAL A 19 -4.58 3.55 -3.04
CA VAL A 19 -5.35 4.55 -3.79
C VAL A 19 -5.17 5.94 -3.19
N GLY A 20 -5.25 6.08 -1.86
CA GLY A 20 -5.03 7.34 -1.16
C GLY A 20 -3.64 7.92 -1.43
N LEU A 21 -2.61 7.07 -1.42
CA LEU A 21 -1.24 7.48 -1.78
C LEU A 21 -1.10 7.89 -3.25
N ALA A 22 -1.83 7.24 -4.17
CA ALA A 22 -1.83 7.63 -5.58
C ALA A 22 -2.39 9.06 -5.76
N VAL A 23 -3.52 9.35 -5.10
CA VAL A 23 -4.15 10.68 -5.11
C VAL A 23 -3.23 11.72 -4.47
N TYR A 24 -2.62 11.37 -3.33
CA TYR A 24 -1.72 12.29 -2.61
C TYR A 24 -0.45 12.59 -3.41
N SER A 25 0.19 11.57 -4.00
CA SER A 25 1.35 11.73 -4.87
C SER A 25 1.01 12.57 -6.11
N GLY A 26 -0.09 12.25 -6.80
CA GLY A 26 -0.52 12.97 -7.99
C GLY A 26 -0.86 14.44 -7.72
N SER A 27 -1.63 14.71 -6.66
CA SER A 27 -2.01 16.08 -6.29
C SER A 27 -0.80 16.91 -5.85
N SER A 28 0.12 16.34 -5.06
CA SER A 28 1.34 17.03 -4.62
C SER A 28 2.21 17.47 -5.80
N LYS A 29 2.38 16.60 -6.81
CA LYS A 29 3.10 16.96 -8.05
C LYS A 29 2.35 18.02 -8.85
N GLY A 30 1.04 17.88 -8.99
CA GLY A 30 0.18 18.84 -9.70
C GLY A 30 0.25 20.24 -9.11
N PHE A 31 0.19 20.38 -7.78
CA PHE A 31 0.34 21.65 -7.07
C PHE A 31 1.73 22.28 -7.28
N ALA A 32 2.77 21.46 -7.44
CA ALA A 32 4.12 21.92 -7.75
C ALA A 32 4.35 22.24 -9.25
N GLY A 33 3.30 22.21 -10.08
CA GLY A 33 3.39 22.42 -11.52
C GLY A 33 4.16 21.31 -12.27
N LYS A 34 4.42 20.19 -11.60
CA LYS A 34 5.03 19.01 -12.21
C LYS A 34 3.88 18.17 -12.80
N LEU A 35 3.62 18.35 -14.09
CA LEU A 35 2.65 17.53 -14.84
C LEU A 35 3.10 16.06 -14.90
N SER A 36 2.30 15.19 -15.52
CA SER A 36 2.70 13.81 -15.80
C SER A 36 3.88 13.77 -16.79
N GLY A 37 4.94 12.98 -16.51
CA GLY A 37 6.07 12.77 -17.43
C GLY A 37 7.46 13.22 -16.94
N PRO A 38 7.64 14.40 -16.31
CA PRO A 38 8.91 14.80 -15.71
C PRO A 38 9.35 13.84 -14.61
N VAL A 39 10.59 13.35 -14.72
CA VAL A 39 11.25 12.60 -13.64
C VAL A 39 11.56 13.60 -12.52
N ILE A 40 10.98 13.39 -11.33
CA ILE A 40 11.38 14.15 -10.15
C ILE A 40 12.84 13.78 -9.86
N PRO A 41 13.74 14.76 -9.64
CA PRO A 41 15.12 14.46 -9.27
C PRO A 41 15.14 13.50 -8.09
N ALA A 42 15.95 12.44 -8.20
CA ALA A 42 16.12 11.43 -7.17
C ALA A 42 16.98 11.98 -6.03
N ASP A 43 16.36 12.85 -5.24
CA ASP A 43 16.96 13.58 -4.12
C ASP A 43 16.10 13.36 -2.88
N ASP A 44 16.69 12.81 -1.83
CA ASP A 44 15.98 12.43 -0.60
C ASP A 44 15.61 13.65 0.23
N ASP A 45 16.25 14.80 -0.01
CA ASP A 45 15.85 16.06 0.59
C ASP A 45 14.63 16.68 -0.12
N ASN A 46 14.24 16.15 -1.30
CA ASN A 46 13.07 16.60 -2.03
C ASN A 46 11.79 15.90 -1.52
N PRO A 47 10.84 16.62 -0.90
CA PRO A 47 9.62 16.02 -0.35
C PRO A 47 8.74 15.38 -1.44
N LEU A 48 8.72 15.93 -2.65
CA LEU A 48 7.93 15.36 -3.75
C LEU A 48 8.49 14.02 -4.22
N TYR A 49 9.83 13.85 -4.16
CA TYR A 49 10.47 12.58 -4.46
C TYR A 49 10.15 11.53 -3.40
N ARG A 50 10.21 11.90 -2.11
CA ARG A 50 9.85 11.02 -1.00
C ARG A 50 8.40 10.54 -1.08
N ILE A 51 7.45 11.44 -1.34
CA ILE A 51 6.03 11.11 -1.49
C ILE A 51 5.83 10.12 -2.64
N ASP A 52 6.49 10.35 -3.78
CA ASP A 52 6.39 9.46 -4.92
C ASP A 52 6.98 8.07 -4.63
N ARG A 53 8.12 8.02 -3.93
CA ARG A 53 8.75 6.75 -3.54
C ARG A 53 7.88 5.93 -2.59
N VAL A 54 7.23 6.58 -1.63
CA VAL A 54 6.29 5.91 -0.71
C VAL A 54 5.09 5.37 -1.48
N HIS A 55 4.54 6.12 -2.43
CA HIS A 55 3.46 5.64 -3.28
C HIS A 55 3.89 4.43 -4.14
N MET A 56 5.02 4.53 -4.85
CA MET A 56 5.48 3.46 -5.72
C MET A 56 5.86 2.20 -4.95
N ASN A 57 6.55 2.33 -3.82
CA ASN A 57 6.82 1.20 -2.92
C ASN A 57 5.51 0.57 -2.39
N SER A 58 4.48 1.39 -2.18
CA SER A 58 3.16 0.91 -1.79
C SER A 58 2.52 0.03 -2.87
N VAL A 59 2.58 0.47 -4.13
CA VAL A 59 2.08 -0.24 -5.31
C VAL A 59 2.85 -1.54 -5.55
N GLU A 60 4.18 -1.50 -5.53
CA GLU A 60 5.04 -2.65 -5.82
C GLU A 60 4.81 -3.81 -4.85
N ALA A 61 4.58 -3.53 -3.56
CA ALA A 61 4.33 -4.59 -2.59
C ALA A 61 2.85 -4.99 -2.45
N LEU A 62 1.91 -4.27 -3.07
CA LEU A 62 0.48 -4.59 -2.98
C LEU A 62 0.16 -5.95 -3.62
N ALA A 63 0.50 -6.14 -4.90
CA ALA A 63 0.20 -7.39 -5.60
C ALA A 63 0.93 -8.61 -5.00
N PRO A 64 2.23 -8.54 -4.66
CA PRO A 64 2.93 -9.61 -3.96
C PRO A 64 2.34 -9.98 -2.60
N PHE A 65 1.55 -9.11 -1.96
CA PHE A 65 0.92 -9.41 -0.68
C PHE A 65 -0.54 -9.90 -0.84
N VAL A 66 -1.33 -9.22 -1.68
CA VAL A 66 -2.75 -9.52 -1.87
C VAL A 66 -2.94 -10.89 -2.52
N VAL A 67 -2.13 -11.23 -3.53
CA VAL A 67 -2.28 -12.49 -4.27
C VAL A 67 -2.06 -13.71 -3.35
N PRO A 68 -0.96 -13.81 -2.57
CA PRO A 68 -0.80 -14.91 -1.61
C PRO A 68 -1.87 -14.93 -0.53
N THR A 69 -2.35 -13.77 -0.08
CA THR A 69 -3.43 -13.69 0.91
C THR A 69 -4.72 -14.31 0.36
N MET A 70 -5.08 -14.02 -0.89
CA MET A 70 -6.24 -14.63 -1.54
C MET A 70 -6.06 -16.15 -1.70
N LEU A 71 -4.89 -16.60 -2.13
CA LEU A 71 -4.58 -18.04 -2.25
C LEU A 71 -4.68 -18.75 -0.88
N ALA A 72 -4.18 -18.12 0.18
CA ALA A 72 -4.28 -18.64 1.55
C ALA A 72 -5.75 -18.82 2.00
N MET A 73 -6.63 -17.88 1.65
CA MET A 73 -8.07 -18.02 1.92
C MET A 73 -8.68 -19.20 1.14
N MET A 74 -8.28 -19.39 -0.13
CA MET A 74 -8.79 -20.45 -1.01
C MET A 74 -8.39 -21.85 -0.54
N ILE A 75 -7.17 -22.01 -0.03
CA ILE A 75 -6.65 -23.31 0.47
C ILE A 75 -7.04 -23.59 1.94
N GLY A 76 -7.77 -22.68 2.59
CA GLY A 76 -8.29 -22.94 3.94
C GLY A 76 -7.32 -22.64 5.09
N VAL A 77 -6.36 -21.72 4.93
CA VAL A 77 -5.45 -21.32 6.03
C VAL A 77 -6.25 -20.78 7.23
N GLY A 78 -5.83 -21.10 8.45
CA GLY A 78 -6.49 -20.66 9.68
C GLY A 78 -6.89 -19.17 9.66
N PRO A 79 -8.19 -18.81 9.77
CA PRO A 79 -8.64 -17.44 9.54
C PRO A 79 -8.05 -16.41 10.51
N VAL A 80 -7.88 -16.79 11.78
CA VAL A 80 -7.28 -15.94 12.81
C VAL A 80 -5.80 -15.68 12.50
N THR A 81 -5.05 -16.71 12.12
CA THR A 81 -3.64 -16.60 11.75
C THR A 81 -3.47 -15.71 10.53
N LEU A 82 -4.28 -15.91 9.49
CA LEU A 82 -4.23 -15.09 8.30
C LEU A 82 -4.59 -13.63 8.60
N ALA A 83 -5.62 -13.39 9.41
CA ALA A 83 -6.00 -12.04 9.81
C ALA A 83 -4.85 -11.35 10.56
N ALA A 84 -4.21 -12.03 11.52
CA ALA A 84 -3.07 -11.49 12.26
C ALA A 84 -1.94 -11.06 11.31
N LEU A 85 -1.60 -11.87 10.31
CA LEU A 85 -0.57 -11.55 9.32
C LEU A 85 -0.94 -10.35 8.44
N VAL A 86 -2.20 -10.28 7.98
CA VAL A 86 -2.70 -9.15 7.17
C VAL A 86 -2.63 -7.84 7.95
N TRP A 87 -3.10 -7.84 9.19
CA TRP A 87 -3.09 -6.64 10.04
C TRP A 87 -1.68 -6.26 10.48
N ALA A 88 -0.82 -7.23 10.77
CA ALA A 88 0.60 -6.97 11.03
C ALA A 88 1.29 -6.32 9.82
N HIS A 89 1.05 -6.85 8.61
CA HIS A 89 1.58 -6.24 7.39
C HIS A 89 1.09 -4.80 7.22
N LEU A 90 -0.22 -4.56 7.36
CA LEU A 90 -0.78 -3.20 7.28
C LEU A 90 -0.13 -2.25 8.30
N ALA A 91 0.04 -2.68 9.56
CA ALA A 91 0.68 -1.88 10.59
C ALA A 91 2.15 -1.55 10.25
N ILE A 92 2.93 -2.53 9.79
CA ILE A 92 4.32 -2.32 9.36
C ILE A 92 4.38 -1.33 8.20
N ARG A 93 3.44 -1.41 7.24
CA ARG A 93 3.37 -0.48 6.11
C ARG A 93 3.08 0.94 6.57
N LEU A 94 2.15 1.12 7.50
CA LEU A 94 1.86 2.45 8.07
C LEU A 94 3.09 3.04 8.78
N VAL A 95 3.84 2.23 9.54
CA VAL A 95 5.09 2.67 10.18
C VAL A 95 6.15 3.04 9.14
N HIS A 96 6.33 2.21 8.11
CA HIS A 96 7.29 2.47 7.03
C HIS A 96 6.97 3.74 6.24
N MET A 97 5.72 4.19 6.17
CA MET A 97 5.36 5.44 5.49
C MET A 97 5.81 6.70 6.24
N VAL A 98 6.01 6.59 7.56
CA VAL A 98 6.36 7.73 8.42
C VAL A 98 7.88 7.90 8.55
N ILE A 99 8.63 6.82 8.41
CA ILE A 99 10.10 6.77 8.49
C ILE A 99 10.67 7.17 7.13
#